data_AF-A0A968NPX5-F1
#
_entry.id   AF-A0A968NPX5-F1
#
_cell.length_a   1.000
_cell.length_b   1.000
_cell.length_c   1.000
_cell.angle_alpha   90.00
_cell.angle_beta   90.00
_cell.angle_gamma   90.00
#
_symmetry.space_group_name_H-M   'P 1'
#
loop_
_entity.id
_entity.type
_entity.pdbx_description
1 polymer ?
#
loop_
_entity_poly.entity_id
_entity_poly.type
_entity_poly.pdbx_seq_one_letter_code
_entity_poly.pdbx_strand_id
1 'polypeptide(L)'
;MPIKLKSSSPVESLREQVRAAAINDPRFKRADVKASDMTPWVQDLTAPDGESSWGAIIQATDGKLYEVPFTITAGIVKLGDTSREVFRSVTYLPLAAKFSKPDENPVALQARDFSSEVKSASDRWMFAPGGTHTITPAAGEGSAEVTLKIDESTAAVLNASLAKLNADNSPQRAFFDKEHDEAAGATAWPKRFVWSETPVTGIYCEHEPTKFGEELVLGKVIRAFSPSFYSDAALPKSIARGKHVKIQAGKRGSAENPARMIGLVFPACGTLTNNPAFRKILPLWANNAPGAK
;
A
#
# COMPACT_ATOMS: atom_id res chain seq x y z
N MET A 1 42.64 19.18 -7.69
CA MET A 1 42.07 20.33 -6.94
C MET A 1 40.96 19.82 -6.03
N PRO A 2 40.83 20.30 -4.78
CA PRO A 2 39.71 19.95 -3.92
C PRO A 2 38.43 20.67 -4.39
N ILE A 3 37.36 19.92 -4.66
CA ILE A 3 36.06 20.50 -5.01
C ILE A 3 35.34 20.86 -3.71
N LYS A 4 35.07 22.15 -3.49
CA LYS A 4 34.16 22.60 -2.43
C LYS A 4 32.72 22.24 -2.82
N LEU A 5 32.20 21.16 -2.27
CA LEU A 5 30.76 20.88 -2.29
C LEU A 5 30.03 22.00 -1.52
N LYS A 6 28.87 22.44 -2.05
CA LYS A 6 27.95 23.30 -1.31
C LYS A 6 27.39 22.53 -0.11
N SER A 7 27.03 23.24 0.95
CA SER A 7 26.52 22.66 2.20
C SER A 7 25.27 21.79 1.96
N SER A 8 25.48 20.48 1.85
CA SER A 8 24.42 19.48 1.83
C SER A 8 23.93 19.22 3.27
N SER A 9 22.74 18.62 3.41
CA SER A 9 22.25 18.20 4.73
C SER A 9 23.14 17.09 5.30
N PRO A 10 23.15 16.85 6.63
CA PRO A 10 23.91 15.74 7.22
C PRO A 10 23.57 14.38 6.59
N VAL A 11 22.30 14.18 6.23
CA VAL A 11 21.81 12.96 5.54
C VAL A 11 22.41 12.82 4.14
N GLU A 12 22.48 13.91 3.35
CA GLU A 12 23.11 13.87 2.03
C GLU A 12 24.64 13.72 2.11
N SER A 13 25.28 14.33 3.10
CA SER A 13 26.71 14.09 3.38
C SER A 13 26.97 12.62 3.72
N LEU A 14 26.06 11.96 4.46
CA LEU A 14 26.15 10.54 4.77
C LEU A 14 25.88 9.64 3.55
N ARG A 15 24.92 10.01 2.69
CA ARG A 15 24.63 9.31 1.41
C ARG A 15 25.86 9.29 0.50
N GLU A 16 26.57 10.41 0.36
CA GLU A 16 27.83 10.45 -0.40
C GLU A 16 28.94 9.57 0.22
N GLN A 17 29.02 9.49 1.55
CA GLN A 17 30.00 8.61 2.23
C GLN A 17 29.69 7.12 2.03
N VAL A 18 28.41 6.73 2.13
CA VAL A 18 27.97 5.35 1.86
C VAL A 18 28.21 4.98 0.39
N ARG A 19 27.91 5.89 -0.56
CA ARG A 19 28.25 5.74 -1.98
C ARG A 19 29.75 5.53 -2.18
N ALA A 20 30.59 6.39 -1.58
CA ALA A 20 32.04 6.32 -1.68
C ALA A 20 32.63 5.02 -1.10
N ALA A 21 32.06 4.50 -0.01
CA ALA A 21 32.43 3.19 0.54
C ALA A 21 32.07 2.04 -0.42
N ALA A 22 30.84 2.02 -0.93
CA ALA A 22 30.34 0.96 -1.80
C ALA A 22 31.13 0.81 -3.11
N ILE A 23 31.53 1.93 -3.75
CA ILE A 23 32.36 1.92 -4.97
C ILE A 23 33.73 1.24 -4.74
N ASN A 24 34.25 1.30 -3.52
CA ASN A 24 35.56 0.74 -3.18
C ASN A 24 35.48 -0.72 -2.71
N ASP A 25 34.29 -1.21 -2.36
CA ASP A 25 34.05 -2.57 -1.89
C ASP A 25 34.07 -3.58 -3.06
N PRO A 26 34.86 -4.69 -2.98
CA PRO A 26 34.88 -5.72 -4.01
C PRO A 26 33.51 -6.32 -4.35
N ARG A 27 32.54 -6.33 -3.41
CA ARG A 27 31.18 -6.86 -3.60
C ARG A 27 30.37 -6.10 -4.65
N PHE A 28 30.69 -4.83 -4.90
CA PHE A 28 29.94 -3.95 -5.81
C PHE A 28 30.77 -3.43 -7.00
N LYS A 29 32.05 -3.82 -7.08
CA LYS A 29 32.98 -3.35 -8.13
C LYS A 29 32.70 -3.98 -9.49
N ARG A 30 32.49 -3.12 -10.50
CA ARG A 30 32.47 -3.45 -11.92
C ARG A 30 33.16 -2.36 -12.74
N ALA A 31 33.70 -2.73 -13.90
CA ALA A 31 34.42 -1.79 -14.77
C ALA A 31 33.51 -0.80 -15.51
N ASP A 32 32.21 -1.12 -15.59
CA ASP A 32 31.19 -0.41 -16.37
C ASP A 32 30.18 0.39 -15.52
N VAL A 33 30.21 0.26 -14.18
CA VAL A 33 29.32 0.97 -13.25
C VAL A 33 30.04 2.16 -12.62
N LYS A 34 29.45 3.36 -12.66
CA LYS A 34 30.03 4.60 -12.14
C LYS A 34 29.39 5.00 -10.81
N ALA A 35 30.12 5.84 -10.06
CA ALA A 35 29.64 6.45 -8.82
C ALA A 35 28.28 7.14 -8.93
N SER A 36 28.02 7.78 -10.07
CA SER A 36 26.77 8.45 -10.43
C SER A 36 25.55 7.54 -10.48
N ASP A 37 25.77 6.25 -10.69
CA ASP A 37 24.74 5.30 -11.08
C ASP A 37 24.15 4.60 -9.84
N MET A 38 24.75 4.85 -8.66
CA MET A 38 24.34 4.32 -7.36
C MET A 38 23.56 5.38 -6.56
N THR A 39 22.31 5.08 -6.20
CA THR A 39 21.48 5.91 -5.30
C THR A 39 21.30 5.18 -3.96
N PRO A 40 22.15 5.42 -2.95
CA PRO A 40 22.04 4.74 -1.67
C PRO A 40 20.87 5.30 -0.85
N TRP A 41 19.93 4.43 -0.50
CA TRP A 41 18.88 4.77 0.45
C TRP A 41 19.41 4.50 1.86
N VAL A 42 19.92 5.56 2.47
CA VAL A 42 20.34 5.57 3.89
C VAL A 42 19.15 5.98 4.76
N GLN A 43 18.87 5.15 5.76
CA GLN A 43 17.88 5.41 6.80
C GLN A 43 18.55 5.26 8.17
N ASP A 44 18.15 6.10 9.12
CA ASP A 44 18.46 5.91 10.54
C ASP A 44 17.50 4.88 11.14
N LEU A 45 18.05 3.80 11.69
CA LEU A 45 17.30 2.60 12.12
C LEU A 45 17.27 2.41 13.65
N THR A 46 17.39 3.50 14.43
CA THR A 46 17.50 3.40 15.89
C THR A 46 16.16 3.45 16.64
N ALA A 47 15.94 2.40 17.44
CA ALA A 47 15.22 2.53 18.71
C ALA A 47 16.12 3.27 19.75
N PRO A 48 15.58 3.79 20.87
CA PRO A 48 16.27 4.80 21.68
C PRO A 48 17.27 4.22 22.72
N ASP A 49 18.16 3.31 22.32
CA ASP A 49 19.20 2.71 23.17
C ASP A 49 20.63 3.20 22.86
N GLY A 50 20.94 3.56 21.61
CA GLY A 50 22.16 4.27 21.23
C GLY A 50 23.39 3.41 20.91
N GLU A 51 23.29 2.08 20.92
CA GLU A 51 24.40 1.16 20.56
C GLU A 51 24.30 0.59 19.13
N SER A 52 23.31 1.04 18.35
CA SER A 52 22.83 0.35 17.15
C SER A 52 23.62 0.60 15.85
N SER A 53 23.57 -0.38 14.94
CA SER A 53 24.18 -0.34 13.60
C SER A 53 23.29 0.37 12.58
N TRP A 54 23.89 1.06 11.61
CA TRP A 54 23.17 1.72 10.52
C TRP A 54 22.84 0.73 9.39
N GLY A 55 21.87 1.06 8.55
CA GLY A 55 21.52 0.26 7.36
C GLY A 55 21.49 1.11 6.07
N ALA A 56 22.03 0.55 4.99
CA ALA A 56 21.93 1.11 3.65
C ALA A 56 21.30 0.09 2.69
N ILE A 57 20.35 0.53 1.86
CA ILE A 57 19.89 -0.25 0.72
C ILE A 57 20.71 0.17 -0.51
N ILE A 58 21.45 -0.79 -1.07
CA ILE A 58 22.31 -0.63 -2.23
C ILE A 58 21.72 -1.47 -3.38
N GLN A 59 21.50 -0.86 -4.54
CA GLN A 59 21.20 -1.63 -5.76
C GLN A 59 22.52 -2.14 -6.35
N ALA A 60 22.59 -3.45 -6.58
CA ALA A 60 23.77 -4.11 -7.16
C ALA A 60 23.60 -4.37 -8.66
N THR A 61 24.67 -4.90 -9.26
CA THR A 61 24.87 -4.90 -10.72
C THR A 61 24.13 -6.02 -11.47
N ASP A 62 23.41 -6.86 -10.72
CA ASP A 62 22.42 -7.84 -11.16
C ASP A 62 20.98 -7.28 -11.14
N GLY A 63 20.84 -5.99 -10.76
CA GLY A 63 19.56 -5.29 -10.63
C GLY A 63 18.88 -5.47 -9.27
N LYS A 64 19.40 -6.33 -8.38
CA LYS A 64 18.80 -6.62 -7.08
C LYS A 64 19.13 -5.56 -6.03
N LEU A 65 18.37 -5.55 -4.94
CA LEU A 65 18.60 -4.71 -3.78
C LEU A 65 19.26 -5.52 -2.66
N TYR A 66 20.27 -4.94 -2.03
CA TYR A 66 20.98 -5.51 -0.90
C TYR A 66 20.90 -4.57 0.30
N GLU A 67 20.45 -5.11 1.44
CA GLU A 67 20.57 -4.47 2.75
C GLU A 67 21.99 -4.73 3.26
N VAL A 68 22.72 -3.65 3.53
CA VAL A 68 24.10 -3.69 4.01
C VAL A 68 24.16 -2.88 5.31
N PRO A 69 24.45 -3.52 6.46
CA PRO A 69 24.71 -2.80 7.69
C PRO A 69 26.00 -1.98 7.54
N PHE A 70 26.09 -0.84 8.22
CA PHE A 70 27.32 -0.05 8.28
C PHE A 70 27.51 0.60 9.64
N THR A 71 28.75 1.03 9.89
CA THR A 71 29.15 1.77 11.09
C THR A 71 29.78 3.10 10.69
N ILE A 72 29.64 4.10 11.55
CA ILE A 72 30.30 5.40 11.40
C ILE A 72 31.29 5.53 12.57
N THR A 73 32.57 5.68 12.29
CA THR A 73 33.60 5.87 13.32
C THR A 73 34.47 7.06 12.94
N ALA A 74 34.51 8.10 13.78
CA ALA A 74 35.25 9.35 13.53
C ALA A 74 34.96 9.99 12.14
N GLY A 75 33.72 9.90 11.65
CA GLY A 75 33.32 10.41 10.34
C GLY A 75 33.72 9.53 9.15
N ILE A 76 34.12 8.28 9.39
CA ILE A 76 34.41 7.28 8.35
C ILE A 76 33.30 6.23 8.36
N VAL A 77 32.64 6.04 7.22
CA VAL A 77 31.69 4.94 6.98
C VAL A 77 32.46 3.64 6.70
N LYS A 78 32.11 2.56 7.39
CA LYS A 78 32.55 1.19 7.09
C LYS A 78 31.32 0.31 6.88
N LEU A 79 31.19 -0.30 5.70
CA LEU A 79 30.21 -1.34 5.44
C LEU A 79 30.57 -2.60 6.26
N GLY A 80 29.57 -3.30 6.79
CA GLY A 80 29.74 -4.58 7.46
C GLY A 80 30.00 -5.72 6.48
N ASP A 81 30.56 -6.83 6.99
CA ASP A 81 30.99 -7.97 6.17
C ASP A 81 29.81 -8.77 5.58
N THR A 82 28.66 -8.76 6.27
CA THR A 82 27.41 -9.35 5.79
C THR A 82 26.63 -8.39 4.88
N SER A 83 25.90 -8.95 3.93
CA SER A 83 24.92 -8.25 3.10
C SER A 83 23.76 -9.19 2.78
N ARG A 84 22.53 -8.71 2.82
CA ARG A 84 21.33 -9.52 2.59
C ARG A 84 20.61 -9.10 1.32
N GLU A 85 20.36 -10.05 0.42
CA GLU A 85 19.47 -9.84 -0.73
C GLU A 85 18.04 -9.59 -0.25
N VAL A 86 17.44 -8.47 -0.69
CA VAL A 86 16.10 -8.04 -0.28
C VAL A 86 15.16 -8.08 -1.48
N PHE A 87 14.29 -9.10 -1.51
CA PHE A 87 13.12 -9.08 -2.39
C PHE A 87 12.15 -7.97 -1.92
N ARG A 88 11.37 -7.40 -2.85
CA ARG A 88 10.47 -6.25 -2.59
C ARG A 88 9.33 -6.57 -1.60
N SER A 89 9.63 -6.50 -0.31
CA SER A 89 8.67 -6.26 0.77
C SER A 89 9.37 -5.71 2.02
N VAL A 90 10.10 -4.59 1.88
CA VAL A 90 10.49 -3.77 3.03
C VAL A 90 9.25 -3.02 3.50
N THR A 91 8.41 -3.68 4.29
CA THR A 91 7.24 -3.08 4.92
C THR A 91 7.72 -2.08 5.97
N TYR A 92 7.69 -0.79 5.64
CA TYR A 92 7.76 0.26 6.65
C TYR A 92 6.55 0.11 7.57
N LEU A 93 6.80 -0.19 8.84
CA LEU A 93 5.81 -0.01 9.91
C LEU A 93 5.99 1.42 10.44
N PRO A 94 5.18 2.40 10.03
CA PRO A 94 5.19 3.71 10.67
C PRO A 94 4.86 3.53 12.15
N LEU A 95 5.63 4.20 13.02
CA LEU A 95 5.48 4.10 14.46
C LEU A 95 4.08 4.58 14.87
N ALA A 96 3.21 3.65 15.27
CA ALA A 96 1.79 3.93 15.44
C ALA A 96 1.54 4.98 16.54
N ALA A 97 1.18 6.19 16.13
CA ALA A 97 0.65 7.21 17.03
C ALA A 97 -0.59 6.64 17.75
N LYS A 98 -0.70 6.90 19.05
CA LYS A 98 -1.77 6.34 19.90
C LYS A 98 -3.10 7.06 19.67
N PHE A 99 -3.74 6.79 18.54
CA PHE A 99 -5.09 7.29 18.26
C PHE A 99 -6.09 6.69 19.26
N SER A 100 -6.95 7.56 19.81
CA SER A 100 -8.06 7.19 20.67
C SER A 100 -9.06 6.34 19.88
N LYS A 101 -9.36 5.16 20.41
CA LYS A 101 -10.22 4.17 19.77
C LYS A 101 -11.69 4.63 19.76
N PRO A 102 -12.49 4.29 18.72
CA PRO A 102 -13.89 3.96 18.94
C PRO A 102 -13.97 2.75 19.88
N ASP A 103 -14.88 2.75 20.85
CA ASP A 103 -15.11 1.53 21.62
C ASP A 103 -15.61 0.41 20.69
N GLU A 104 -15.09 -0.80 20.93
CA GLU A 104 -15.06 -1.93 19.99
C GLU A 104 -14.19 -1.70 18.73
N ASN A 105 -12.95 -2.21 18.74
CA ASN A 105 -12.07 -2.25 17.56
C ASN A 105 -12.47 -3.38 16.59
N PRO A 106 -13.02 -3.10 15.38
CA PRO A 106 -13.05 -4.07 14.29
C PRO A 106 -11.65 -4.29 13.69
N VAL A 107 -11.44 -5.45 13.05
CA VAL A 107 -10.23 -5.71 12.26
C VAL A 107 -10.38 -5.08 10.87
N ALA A 108 -9.39 -4.30 10.46
CA ALA A 108 -9.29 -3.75 9.11
C ALA A 108 -9.07 -4.87 8.08
N LEU A 109 -9.80 -4.81 6.96
CA LEU A 109 -9.68 -5.74 5.84
C LEU A 109 -8.98 -5.07 4.66
N GLN A 110 -7.85 -5.64 4.24
CA GLN A 110 -7.04 -5.20 3.11
C GLN A 110 -7.05 -6.28 2.02
N ALA A 111 -7.35 -5.90 0.78
CA ALA A 111 -7.81 -6.86 -0.23
C ALA A 111 -6.70 -7.33 -1.21
N ARG A 112 -6.71 -8.63 -1.57
CA ARG A 112 -5.78 -9.29 -2.53
C ARG A 112 -6.52 -10.28 -3.48
N ASP A 113 -6.10 -10.32 -4.76
CA ASP A 113 -6.19 -11.42 -5.77
C ASP A 113 -7.09 -11.34 -7.08
N PHE A 114 -6.46 -11.21 -8.27
CA PHE A 114 -6.89 -11.30 -9.71
C PHE A 114 -8.37 -11.07 -10.20
N SER A 115 -8.59 -10.16 -11.19
CA SER A 115 -9.65 -10.20 -12.27
C SER A 115 -9.50 -9.12 -13.40
N SER A 116 -10.42 -9.04 -14.40
CA SER A 116 -10.42 -8.25 -15.69
C SER A 116 -11.83 -7.70 -16.11
N GLU A 117 -12.17 -6.75 -17.02
CA GLU A 117 -11.57 -5.77 -18.00
C GLU A 117 -12.57 -4.54 -18.19
N VAL A 118 -12.20 -3.22 -18.10
CA VAL A 118 -13.04 -2.02 -18.54
C VAL A 118 -12.26 -0.82 -19.16
N LYS A 119 -12.81 -0.18 -20.21
CA LYS A 119 -12.18 0.87 -21.05
C LYS A 119 -12.16 2.29 -20.42
N SER A 120 -11.02 2.98 -20.56
CA SER A 120 -10.66 4.35 -20.12
C SER A 120 -10.36 4.58 -18.63
N ALA A 121 -9.51 5.58 -18.36
CA ALA A 121 -9.27 6.11 -17.01
C ALA A 121 -10.49 6.93 -16.56
N SER A 122 -11.55 6.21 -16.16
CA SER A 122 -12.82 6.83 -15.77
C SER A 122 -12.68 7.71 -14.52
N ASP A 123 -13.45 8.81 -14.49
CA ASP A 123 -13.60 9.74 -13.36
C ASP A 123 -14.07 9.06 -12.05
N ARG A 124 -14.48 7.79 -12.15
CA ARG A 124 -14.86 6.91 -11.05
C ARG A 124 -14.31 5.50 -11.22
N TRP A 125 -13.71 4.94 -10.18
CA TRP A 125 -13.27 3.54 -10.15
C TRP A 125 -14.31 2.67 -9.43
N MET A 126 -14.49 1.40 -9.82
CA MET A 126 -15.35 0.49 -9.03
C MET A 126 -14.67 0.18 -7.69
N PHE A 127 -15.31 0.56 -6.59
CA PHE A 127 -14.84 0.30 -5.24
C PHE A 127 -15.25 -1.09 -4.75
N ALA A 128 -16.50 -1.50 -5.02
CA ALA A 128 -17.00 -2.84 -4.72
C ALA A 128 -18.18 -3.22 -5.63
N PRO A 129 -18.22 -4.43 -6.21
CA PRO A 129 -19.33 -4.91 -7.02
C PRO A 129 -20.58 -5.16 -6.15
N GLY A 130 -21.77 -4.93 -6.71
CA GLY A 130 -23.05 -5.13 -6.03
C GLY A 130 -23.41 -6.60 -5.84
N GLY A 131 -24.26 -6.89 -4.86
CA GLY A 131 -24.70 -8.24 -4.48
C GLY A 131 -23.88 -8.85 -3.35
N THR A 132 -23.97 -10.17 -3.20
CA THR A 132 -23.29 -10.93 -2.14
C THR A 132 -22.02 -11.60 -2.70
N HIS A 133 -20.88 -11.41 -2.04
CA HIS A 133 -19.57 -11.93 -2.48
C HIS A 133 -18.79 -12.50 -1.29
N THR A 134 -18.24 -13.71 -1.44
CA THR A 134 -17.22 -14.24 -0.53
C THR A 134 -15.84 -13.87 -1.06
N ILE A 135 -15.00 -13.31 -0.20
CA ILE A 135 -13.65 -12.83 -0.52
C ILE A 135 -12.65 -13.28 0.56
N THR A 136 -11.35 -13.23 0.23
CA THR A 136 -10.27 -13.60 1.17
C THR A 136 -9.26 -12.45 1.35
N PRO A 137 -9.66 -11.31 1.94
CA PRO A 137 -8.75 -10.23 2.28
C PRO A 137 -7.72 -10.64 3.34
N ALA A 138 -6.57 -9.97 3.32
CA ALA A 138 -5.71 -9.84 4.50
C ALA A 138 -6.48 -9.13 5.62
N ALA A 139 -6.23 -9.53 6.86
CA ALA A 139 -6.98 -9.10 8.03
C ALA A 139 -6.01 -9.07 9.23
N GLY A 140 -5.69 -7.89 9.74
CA GLY A 140 -4.54 -7.74 10.64
C GLY A 140 -3.25 -8.21 9.97
N GLU A 141 -2.51 -9.12 10.59
CA GLU A 141 -1.32 -9.74 9.97
C GLU A 141 -1.62 -11.02 9.16
N GLY A 142 -2.85 -11.55 9.25
CA GLY A 142 -3.27 -12.79 8.60
C GLY A 142 -4.24 -12.55 7.46
N SER A 143 -5.17 -13.48 7.25
CA SER A 143 -6.29 -13.33 6.31
C SER A 143 -7.59 -13.90 6.88
N ALA A 144 -8.72 -13.47 6.32
CA ALA A 144 -10.03 -13.99 6.68
C ALA A 144 -10.86 -14.29 5.42
N GLU A 145 -11.61 -15.39 5.44
CA GLU A 145 -12.67 -15.66 4.48
C GLU A 145 -13.98 -15.02 4.98
N VAL A 146 -14.49 -14.05 4.23
CA VAL A 146 -15.63 -13.22 4.63
C VAL A 146 -16.61 -13.08 3.47
N THR A 147 -17.89 -13.36 3.73
CA THR A 147 -19.00 -13.02 2.83
C THR A 147 -19.56 -11.65 3.16
N LEU A 148 -19.59 -10.75 2.19
CA LEU A 148 -20.13 -9.39 2.29
C LEU A 148 -21.36 -9.23 1.39
N LYS A 149 -22.38 -8.50 1.86
CA LYS A 149 -23.48 -8.00 1.02
C LYS A 149 -23.29 -6.51 0.73
N ILE A 150 -23.09 -6.19 -0.54
CA ILE A 150 -22.94 -4.83 -1.07
C ILE A 150 -24.23 -4.43 -1.78
N ASP A 151 -24.87 -3.37 -1.31
CA ASP A 151 -26.05 -2.74 -1.93
C ASP A 151 -26.00 -1.21 -1.77
N GLU A 152 -26.97 -0.48 -2.29
CA GLU A 152 -27.02 0.99 -2.30
C GLU A 152 -26.73 1.63 -0.93
N SER A 153 -27.23 1.02 0.16
CA SER A 153 -26.98 1.50 1.54
C SER A 153 -25.49 1.58 1.90
N THR A 154 -24.65 0.79 1.23
CA THR A 154 -23.19 0.80 1.41
C THR A 154 -22.58 2.13 0.96
N ALA A 155 -23.15 2.81 -0.04
CA ALA A 155 -22.65 4.12 -0.49
C ALA A 155 -22.82 5.18 0.61
N ALA A 156 -23.96 5.18 1.31
CA ALA A 156 -24.22 6.10 2.41
C ALA A 156 -23.23 5.90 3.57
N VAL A 157 -22.96 4.65 3.95
CA VAL A 157 -21.98 4.31 5.00
C VAL A 157 -20.56 4.78 4.64
N LEU A 158 -20.11 4.50 3.41
CA LEU A 158 -18.77 4.89 2.97
C LEU A 158 -18.62 6.42 2.85
N ASN A 159 -19.65 7.14 2.42
CA ASN A 159 -19.66 8.61 2.40
C ASN A 159 -19.62 9.21 3.81
N ALA A 160 -20.42 8.70 4.75
CA ALA A 160 -20.41 9.14 6.14
C ALA A 160 -19.04 8.87 6.79
N SER A 161 -18.43 7.71 6.51
CA SER A 161 -17.08 7.37 6.96
C SER A 161 -16.02 8.30 6.35
N LEU A 162 -16.08 8.60 5.06
CA LEU A 162 -15.13 9.51 4.39
C LEU A 162 -15.21 10.93 4.97
N ALA A 163 -16.42 11.45 5.15
CA ALA A 163 -16.64 12.77 5.74
C ALA A 163 -16.09 12.83 7.17
N LYS A 164 -16.33 11.79 7.99
CA LYS A 164 -15.76 11.71 9.34
C LYS A 164 -14.24 11.62 9.33
N LEU A 165 -13.64 10.73 8.53
CA LEU A 165 -12.18 10.57 8.48
C LEU A 165 -11.47 11.86 8.05
N ASN A 166 -12.02 12.59 7.08
CA ASN A 166 -11.44 13.85 6.62
C ASN A 166 -11.65 15.01 7.61
N ALA A 167 -12.70 14.96 8.44
CA ALA A 167 -12.90 15.93 9.52
C ALA A 167 -11.97 15.63 10.72
N ASP A 168 -11.91 14.38 11.16
CA ASP A 168 -11.12 13.92 12.32
C ASP A 168 -9.60 14.10 12.12
N ASN A 169 -9.11 14.04 10.88
CA ASN A 169 -7.68 14.07 10.55
C ASN A 169 -7.23 15.35 9.83
N SER A 170 -8.07 16.39 9.78
CA SER A 170 -7.74 17.69 9.16
C SER A 170 -6.47 18.31 9.78
N PRO A 171 -5.52 18.86 8.98
CA PRO A 171 -5.60 19.19 7.55
C PRO A 171 -5.22 18.04 6.60
N GLN A 172 -4.88 16.85 7.10
CA GLN A 172 -4.73 15.67 6.27
C GLN A 172 -6.11 15.16 5.82
N ARG A 173 -6.14 14.37 4.74
CA ARG A 173 -7.36 13.71 4.22
C ARG A 173 -7.01 12.30 3.76
N ALA A 174 -7.99 11.40 3.79
CA ALA A 174 -7.80 10.01 3.37
C ALA A 174 -7.50 9.92 1.86
N PHE A 175 -6.77 8.88 1.45
CA PHE A 175 -6.33 8.70 0.07
C PHE A 175 -6.44 7.24 -0.40
N PHE A 176 -6.12 7.01 -1.67
CA PHE A 176 -5.85 5.69 -2.23
C PHE A 176 -4.36 5.55 -2.53
N ASP A 177 -3.74 4.42 -2.18
CA ASP A 177 -2.30 4.17 -2.36
C ASP A 177 -1.98 3.30 -3.60
N LYS A 178 -0.79 2.70 -3.66
CA LYS A 178 -0.41 1.69 -4.66
C LYS A 178 0.10 0.38 -4.02
N GLU A 179 -0.59 -0.73 -4.25
CA GLU A 179 -0.29 -2.09 -3.73
C GLU A 179 -0.30 -2.23 -2.18
N HIS A 180 -1.13 -1.45 -1.48
CA HIS A 180 -1.16 -1.28 -0.01
C HIS A 180 0.18 -0.79 0.57
N ASP A 181 0.84 0.11 -0.16
CA ASP A 181 2.08 0.80 0.23
C ASP A 181 1.80 2.30 0.37
N GLU A 182 1.43 2.71 1.58
CA GLU A 182 1.14 4.11 1.91
C GLU A 182 2.36 5.03 1.68
N ALA A 183 3.58 4.49 1.79
CA ALA A 183 4.82 5.22 1.59
C ALA A 183 5.18 5.43 0.11
N ALA A 184 4.57 4.66 -0.81
CA ALA A 184 4.64 4.93 -2.25
C ALA A 184 3.87 6.21 -2.65
N GLY A 185 3.02 6.74 -1.76
CA GLY A 185 2.28 7.98 -1.95
C GLY A 185 0.87 7.79 -2.52
N ALA A 186 0.06 8.85 -2.40
CA ALA A 186 -1.32 8.85 -2.89
C ALA A 186 -1.38 8.71 -4.41
N THR A 187 -2.16 7.75 -4.90
CA THR A 187 -2.50 7.59 -6.32
C THR A 187 -3.72 8.42 -6.69
N ALA A 188 -4.71 8.52 -5.80
CA ALA A 188 -5.86 9.41 -5.95
C ALA A 188 -6.48 9.77 -4.58
N TRP A 189 -7.33 10.81 -4.56
CA TRP A 189 -8.08 11.24 -3.38
C TRP A 189 -9.58 10.94 -3.58
N PRO A 190 -10.24 10.13 -2.72
CA PRO A 190 -11.68 9.89 -2.82
C PRO A 190 -12.48 11.18 -2.56
N LYS A 191 -13.43 11.48 -3.45
CA LYS A 191 -14.41 12.59 -3.31
C LYS A 191 -15.72 12.10 -2.71
N ARG A 192 -16.30 11.04 -3.29
CA ARG A 192 -17.55 10.40 -2.82
C ARG A 192 -17.71 8.99 -3.37
N PHE A 193 -18.60 8.23 -2.75
CA PHE A 193 -19.05 6.90 -3.18
C PHE A 193 -20.48 6.98 -3.73
N VAL A 194 -20.73 6.27 -4.83
CA VAL A 194 -21.99 6.33 -5.59
C VAL A 194 -22.39 4.91 -5.96
N TRP A 195 -23.63 4.52 -5.63
CA TRP A 195 -24.22 3.30 -6.18
C TRP A 195 -24.59 3.53 -7.64
N SER A 196 -24.25 2.59 -8.52
CA SER A 196 -24.55 2.70 -9.94
C SER A 196 -24.76 1.32 -10.56
N GLU A 197 -25.77 1.22 -11.42
CA GLU A 197 -26.08 -0.01 -12.16
C GLU A 197 -25.22 -0.17 -13.42
N THR A 198 -24.55 0.90 -13.86
CA THR A 198 -23.79 0.95 -15.11
C THR A 198 -22.31 1.31 -14.89
N PRO A 199 -21.38 0.71 -15.65
CA PRO A 199 -21.59 -0.38 -16.62
C PRO A 199 -21.90 -1.74 -15.98
N VAL A 200 -21.62 -1.94 -14.69
CA VAL A 200 -22.07 -3.10 -13.89
C VAL A 200 -22.50 -2.63 -12.50
N THR A 201 -23.54 -3.24 -11.93
CA THR A 201 -24.07 -2.91 -10.60
C THR A 201 -22.99 -2.94 -9.51
N GLY A 202 -22.82 -1.83 -8.78
CA GLY A 202 -21.93 -1.74 -7.64
C GLY A 202 -21.72 -0.34 -7.10
N ILE A 203 -20.79 -0.23 -6.13
CA ILE A 203 -20.28 1.02 -5.59
C ILE A 203 -19.10 1.47 -6.45
N TYR A 204 -19.17 2.71 -6.93
CA TYR A 204 -18.08 3.42 -7.59
C TYR A 204 -17.61 4.56 -6.69
N CYS A 205 -16.30 4.85 -6.68
CA CYS A 205 -15.76 6.03 -6.04
C CYS A 205 -15.36 7.06 -7.10
N GLU A 206 -15.94 8.25 -7.04
CA GLU A 206 -15.44 9.43 -7.75
C GLU A 206 -14.23 9.99 -7.00
N HIS A 207 -13.19 10.37 -7.74
CA HIS A 207 -11.90 10.73 -7.15
C HIS A 207 -11.23 11.93 -7.84
N GLU A 208 -10.20 12.46 -7.18
CA GLU A 208 -9.21 13.37 -7.73
C GLU A 208 -7.94 12.55 -7.98
N PRO A 209 -7.64 12.15 -9.24
CA PRO A 209 -6.42 11.39 -9.51
C PRO A 209 -5.20 12.29 -9.29
N THR A 210 -4.09 11.69 -8.85
CA THR A 210 -2.78 12.34 -8.89
C THR A 210 -2.07 11.95 -10.17
N LYS A 211 -1.09 12.75 -10.61
CA LYS A 211 -0.20 12.38 -11.72
C LYS A 211 0.41 10.97 -11.56
N PHE A 212 0.75 10.56 -10.34
CA PHE A 212 1.27 9.22 -10.07
C PHE A 212 0.22 8.13 -10.33
N GLY A 213 -1.02 8.33 -9.90
CA GLY A 213 -2.13 7.43 -10.23
C GLY A 213 -2.44 7.40 -11.72
N GLU A 214 -2.43 8.55 -12.40
CA GLU A 214 -2.61 8.65 -13.85
C GLU A 214 -1.51 7.88 -14.60
N GLU A 215 -0.24 8.01 -14.23
CA GLU A 215 0.87 7.27 -14.84
C GLU A 215 0.75 5.75 -14.61
N LEU A 216 0.32 5.32 -13.43
CA LEU A 216 0.09 3.90 -13.13
C LEU A 216 -1.08 3.29 -13.93
N VAL A 217 -2.14 4.07 -14.15
CA VAL A 217 -3.32 3.65 -14.92
C VAL A 217 -3.05 3.75 -16.42
N LEU A 218 -2.75 4.93 -16.95
CA LEU A 218 -2.55 5.16 -18.39
C LEU A 218 -1.33 4.41 -18.93
N GLY A 219 -0.26 4.29 -18.15
CA GLY A 219 0.93 3.48 -18.45
C GLY A 219 0.73 1.97 -18.33
N LYS A 220 -0.48 1.51 -17.97
CA LYS A 220 -0.87 0.11 -17.80
C LYS A 220 -0.04 -0.69 -16.78
N VAL A 221 0.38 -0.03 -15.71
CA VAL A 221 1.18 -0.63 -14.62
C VAL A 221 0.30 -1.39 -13.63
N ILE A 222 -0.88 -0.85 -13.31
CA ILE A 222 -1.78 -1.38 -12.29
C ILE A 222 -3.21 -1.58 -12.81
N ARG A 223 -3.63 -2.85 -12.97
CA ARG A 223 -4.91 -3.15 -13.64
C ARG A 223 -6.15 -2.77 -12.85
N ALA A 224 -6.18 -2.85 -11.53
CA ALA A 224 -7.42 -2.72 -10.77
C ALA A 224 -7.33 -1.77 -9.58
N PHE A 225 -8.50 -1.37 -9.09
CA PHE A 225 -8.66 -0.80 -7.76
C PHE A 225 -9.02 -1.91 -6.75
N SER A 226 -8.71 -1.73 -5.46
CA SER A 226 -9.13 -2.64 -4.40
C SER A 226 -9.37 -1.91 -3.08
N PRO A 227 -10.52 -2.11 -2.41
CA PRO A 227 -10.90 -1.34 -1.23
C PRO A 227 -10.16 -1.77 0.05
N SER A 228 -10.02 -0.84 0.99
CA SER A 228 -9.57 -1.09 2.37
C SER A 228 -10.62 -0.55 3.35
N PHE A 229 -11.22 -1.45 4.13
CA PHE A 229 -12.48 -1.16 4.84
C PHE A 229 -12.61 -1.94 6.16
N TYR A 230 -13.50 -1.45 7.01
CA TYR A 230 -14.00 -2.16 8.20
C TYR A 230 -15.31 -2.85 7.88
N SER A 231 -15.58 -3.98 8.53
CA SER A 231 -16.85 -4.72 8.41
C SER A 231 -17.39 -5.15 9.77
N ASP A 232 -18.70 -5.42 9.86
CA ASP A 232 -19.34 -5.99 11.06
C ASP A 232 -19.11 -7.52 11.20
N ALA A 233 -18.26 -8.11 10.36
CA ALA A 233 -17.95 -9.52 10.36
C ALA A 233 -17.44 -10.01 11.73
N ALA A 234 -17.88 -11.21 12.14
CA ALA A 234 -17.58 -11.82 13.43
C ALA A 234 -16.14 -12.39 13.49
N LEU A 235 -15.17 -11.52 13.27
CA LEU A 235 -13.73 -11.78 13.29
C LEU A 235 -13.19 -11.70 14.73
N PRO A 236 -12.12 -12.43 15.07
CA PRO A 236 -11.39 -12.22 16.32
C PRO A 236 -10.72 -10.84 16.30
N LYS A 237 -10.54 -10.24 17.49
CA LYS A 237 -9.96 -8.88 17.67
C LYS A 237 -8.55 -8.69 17.08
N SER A 238 -7.84 -9.79 16.79
CA SER A 238 -6.59 -9.81 16.05
C SER A 238 -6.44 -11.15 15.32
N ILE A 239 -5.73 -11.13 14.19
CA ILE A 239 -5.34 -12.34 13.45
C ILE A 239 -3.83 -12.24 13.24
N ALA A 240 -3.10 -13.23 13.77
CA ALA A 240 -1.64 -13.26 13.77
C ALA A 240 -1.07 -13.64 12.40
N ARG A 241 0.20 -13.27 12.17
CA ARG A 241 0.91 -13.50 10.90
C ARG A 241 0.77 -14.92 10.37
N GLY A 242 0.35 -15.03 9.10
CA GLY A 242 0.19 -16.32 8.42
C GLY A 242 -0.99 -17.19 8.90
N LYS A 243 -1.86 -16.70 9.80
CA LYS A 243 -3.11 -17.37 10.15
C LYS A 243 -4.21 -16.98 9.16
N HIS A 244 -5.03 -17.97 8.80
CA HIS A 244 -6.23 -17.80 8.01
C HIS A 244 -7.46 -18.12 8.87
N VAL A 245 -8.45 -17.23 8.91
CA VAL A 245 -9.70 -17.40 9.67
C VAL A 245 -10.85 -17.65 8.71
N LYS A 246 -11.65 -18.70 8.97
CA LYS A 246 -12.96 -18.90 8.34
C LYS A 246 -14.05 -18.56 9.36
N ILE A 247 -15.01 -17.73 8.96
CA ILE A 247 -16.16 -17.39 9.79
C ILE A 247 -17.11 -18.60 9.85
N GLN A 248 -17.52 -19.00 11.06
CA GLN A 248 -18.42 -20.13 11.27
C GLN A 248 -19.79 -19.88 10.62
N ALA A 249 -20.45 -20.96 10.16
CA ALA A 249 -21.84 -20.93 9.70
C ALA A 249 -22.78 -20.20 10.69
N GLY A 250 -23.79 -19.54 10.17
CA GLY A 250 -24.72 -18.66 10.89
C GLY A 250 -24.12 -17.36 11.47
N LYS A 251 -22.80 -17.21 11.62
CA LYS A 251 -22.18 -15.99 12.16
C LYS A 251 -22.12 -14.88 11.11
N ARG A 252 -22.15 -13.61 11.57
CA ARG A 252 -22.04 -12.43 10.72
C ARG A 252 -20.74 -12.48 9.90
N GLY A 253 -20.86 -12.42 8.57
CA GLY A 253 -19.73 -12.59 7.63
C GLY A 253 -19.56 -14.00 7.08
N SER A 254 -20.43 -14.95 7.44
CA SER A 254 -20.56 -16.25 6.74
C SER A 254 -21.49 -16.15 5.54
N ALA A 255 -21.49 -17.17 4.67
CA ALA A 255 -22.35 -17.23 3.48
C ALA A 255 -23.85 -17.16 3.81
N GLU A 256 -24.26 -17.73 4.94
CA GLU A 256 -25.64 -17.76 5.44
C GLU A 256 -26.08 -16.43 6.06
N ASN A 257 -25.13 -15.65 6.59
CA ASN A 257 -25.39 -14.41 7.32
C ASN A 257 -24.36 -13.33 6.95
N PRO A 258 -24.39 -12.77 5.72
CA PRO A 258 -23.35 -11.89 5.21
C PRO A 258 -23.08 -10.65 6.07
N ALA A 259 -21.84 -10.18 6.02
CA ALA A 259 -21.39 -8.94 6.63
C ALA A 259 -21.69 -7.70 5.77
N ARG A 260 -21.60 -6.53 6.40
CA ARG A 260 -21.65 -5.19 5.78
C ARG A 260 -20.30 -4.52 5.92
N MET A 261 -19.97 -3.63 4.97
CA MET A 261 -18.95 -2.60 5.23
C MET A 261 -19.54 -1.60 6.23
N ILE A 262 -18.77 -1.22 7.25
CA ILE A 262 -19.17 -0.25 8.29
C ILE A 262 -18.34 1.04 8.27
N GLY A 263 -17.25 1.07 7.49
CA GLY A 263 -16.42 2.25 7.33
C GLY A 263 -15.18 1.98 6.46
N LEU A 264 -14.43 3.04 6.20
CA LEU A 264 -13.16 3.04 5.47
C LEU A 264 -11.99 2.92 6.43
N VAL A 265 -10.85 2.41 5.93
CA VAL A 265 -9.57 2.46 6.65
C VAL A 265 -8.89 3.82 6.40
N PHE A 266 -8.15 4.31 7.39
CA PHE A 266 -7.32 5.51 7.30
C PHE A 266 -5.85 5.15 7.56
N PRO A 267 -4.88 5.77 6.85
CA PRO A 267 -5.06 6.81 5.82
C PRO A 267 -5.45 6.27 4.43
N ALA A 268 -5.11 5.02 4.10
CA ALA A 268 -5.47 4.40 2.83
C ALA A 268 -6.87 3.75 2.85
N CYS A 269 -7.83 4.40 2.19
CA CYS A 269 -9.19 3.90 1.95
C CYS A 269 -9.25 2.71 0.94
N GLY A 270 -8.11 2.35 0.36
CA GLY A 270 -7.97 1.36 -0.70
C GLY A 270 -6.77 1.67 -1.58
N THR A 271 -6.59 0.90 -2.64
CA THR A 271 -5.34 0.87 -3.38
C THR A 271 -5.54 0.68 -4.88
N LEU A 272 -4.64 1.24 -5.68
CA LEU A 272 -4.34 0.72 -7.01
C LEU A 272 -3.51 -0.56 -6.84
N THR A 273 -4.04 -1.71 -7.25
CA THR A 273 -3.35 -3.02 -7.20
C THR A 273 -3.58 -3.87 -8.45
N ASN A 274 -2.60 -4.70 -8.81
CA ASN A 274 -2.83 -5.76 -9.78
C ASN A 274 -3.67 -6.92 -9.21
N ASN A 275 -4.01 -6.91 -7.92
CA ASN A 275 -4.58 -8.05 -7.21
C ASN A 275 -5.77 -7.62 -6.31
N PRO A 276 -6.99 -7.43 -6.84
CA PRO A 276 -8.16 -6.98 -6.06
C PRO A 276 -8.96 -8.13 -5.43
N ALA A 277 -9.31 -8.11 -4.13
CA ALA A 277 -10.03 -9.25 -3.51
C ALA A 277 -11.42 -9.52 -4.10
N PHE A 278 -12.09 -8.48 -4.58
CA PHE A 278 -13.36 -8.64 -5.28
C PHE A 278 -13.08 -9.04 -6.74
N ARG A 279 -13.23 -10.34 -7.03
CA ARG A 279 -13.07 -10.94 -8.37
C ARG A 279 -14.00 -10.36 -9.47
N LYS A 280 -14.95 -9.51 -9.09
CA LYS A 280 -15.89 -8.80 -9.97
C LYS A 280 -15.67 -7.28 -9.97
N ILE A 281 -14.58 -6.76 -9.39
CA ILE A 281 -14.18 -5.37 -9.63
C ILE A 281 -13.86 -5.19 -11.10
N LEU A 282 -14.42 -4.13 -11.67
CA LEU A 282 -14.05 -3.61 -12.97
C LEU A 282 -12.63 -3.00 -12.87
N PRO A 283 -11.64 -3.52 -13.62
CA PRO A 283 -10.31 -2.93 -13.70
C PRO A 283 -10.35 -1.65 -14.56
N LEU A 284 -9.20 -1.02 -14.70
CA LEU A 284 -9.05 0.37 -15.13
C LEU A 284 -8.71 0.51 -16.62
N TRP A 285 -8.52 -0.62 -17.32
CA TRP A 285 -8.32 -0.67 -18.77
C TRP A 285 -8.88 -1.96 -19.38
N ALA A 286 -9.45 -1.81 -20.58
CA ALA A 286 -9.88 -2.84 -21.51
C ALA A 286 -10.08 -2.24 -22.89
N ASN A 287 -10.06 -3.07 -23.92
CA ASN A 287 -10.62 -2.68 -25.22
C ASN A 287 -11.80 -3.52 -25.69
N ASN A 288 -11.97 -4.75 -25.16
CA ASN A 288 -12.84 -5.76 -25.76
C ASN A 288 -13.89 -6.27 -24.77
N ALA A 289 -15.14 -5.85 -24.94
CA ALA A 289 -16.31 -6.47 -24.32
C ALA A 289 -17.38 -6.71 -25.40
N PRO A 290 -18.13 -7.83 -25.38
CA PRO A 290 -19.22 -8.07 -26.32
C PRO A 290 -20.25 -6.94 -26.24
N GLY A 291 -20.49 -6.25 -27.35
CA GLY A 291 -21.41 -5.11 -27.42
C GLY A 291 -20.79 -3.72 -27.18
N ALA A 292 -19.49 -3.63 -26.87
CA ALA A 292 -18.78 -2.35 -26.94
C ALA A 292 -18.62 -1.92 -28.41
N LYS A 293 -19.38 -0.89 -28.82
CA LYS A 293 -19.13 -0.13 -30.05
C LYS A 293 -17.92 0.81 -29.88
#